data_AF-A0A401QLC9-F1
#
_entry.id   AF-A0A401QLC9-F1
#
_cell.length_a   1.000
_cell.length_b   1.000
_cell.length_c   1.000
_cell.angle_alpha   90.00
_cell.angle_beta   90.00
_cell.angle_gamma   90.00
#
_symmetry.space_group_name_H-M   'P 1'
#
loop_
_entity.id
_entity.type
_entity.pdbx_description
1 polymer ?
#
loop_
_entity_poly.entity_id
_entity_poly.type
_entity_poly.pdbx_seq_one_letter_code
_entity_poly.pdbx_strand_id
1 'polypeptide(L)'
;DFFQKWINQNTEKARFMKNITALTAEFTKGDQGSKELHFGHGFVSCDSYAMAAAVDESVVTEDAQYGVSVELHGTMTRGMMVLDTLDLLKLKHKATVFLKCDMEKFKQLLMNALK
;
A
#
# COMPACT_ATOMS: atom_id res chain seq x y z
N ASP A 1 10.71 15.63 -5.45
CA ASP A 1 10.13 14.41 -4.85
C ASP A 1 8.64 14.61 -4.54
N PHE A 2 7.78 13.60 -4.75
CA PHE A 2 6.31 13.71 -4.57
C PHE A 2 5.92 13.83 -3.09
N PHE A 3 6.53 13.04 -2.21
CA PHE A 3 6.21 13.03 -0.79
C PHE A 3 6.39 14.41 -0.16
N GLN A 4 7.49 15.10 -0.48
CA GLN A 4 7.71 16.48 -0.02
C GLN A 4 6.65 17.46 -0.54
N LYS A 5 6.18 17.33 -1.79
CA LYS A 5 5.10 18.19 -2.30
C LYS A 5 3.79 17.92 -1.58
N TRP A 6 3.50 16.65 -1.29
CA TRP A 6 2.29 16.21 -0.62
C TRP A 6 2.18 16.75 0.82
N ILE A 7 3.22 16.61 1.63
CA ILE A 7 3.17 17.03 3.05
C ILE A 7 3.42 18.54 3.28
N ASN A 8 3.89 19.28 2.28
CA ASN A 8 4.18 20.72 2.40
C ASN A 8 3.12 21.60 1.71
N GLN A 9 1.85 21.18 1.69
CA GLN A 9 0.71 21.97 1.14
C GLN A 9 0.26 23.15 2.04
N ASN A 10 0.90 23.35 3.20
CA ASN A 10 0.62 24.42 4.16
C ASN A 10 -0.80 24.44 4.75
N THR A 11 -1.51 23.31 4.73
CA THR A 11 -2.78 23.12 5.44
C THR A 11 -2.57 22.50 6.83
N GLU A 12 -3.60 22.52 7.68
CA GLU A 12 -3.56 21.83 8.98
C GLU A 12 -3.34 20.32 8.83
N LYS A 13 -4.06 19.69 7.88
CA LYS A 13 -3.91 18.27 7.57
C LYS A 13 -2.51 17.94 7.09
N ALA A 14 -1.92 18.80 6.24
CA ALA A 14 -0.56 18.59 5.75
C ALA A 14 0.49 18.72 6.87
N ARG A 15 0.34 19.70 7.78
CA ARG A 15 1.20 19.81 8.97
C ARG A 15 1.07 18.58 9.87
N PHE A 16 -0.15 18.11 10.10
CA PHE A 16 -0.39 16.88 10.85
C PHE A 16 0.28 15.67 10.19
N MET A 17 0.07 15.47 8.89
CA MET A 17 0.68 14.36 8.13
C MET A 17 2.21 14.42 8.19
N LYS A 18 2.80 15.60 8.04
CA LYS A 18 4.24 15.83 8.17
C LYS A 18 4.77 15.39 9.53
N ASN A 19 4.04 15.69 10.60
CA ASN A 19 4.45 15.32 11.95
C ASN A 19 4.39 13.80 12.17
N ILE A 20 3.28 13.15 11.79
CA ILE A 20 3.11 11.71 12.04
C ILE A 20 4.01 10.84 11.15
N THR A 21 4.47 11.35 10.01
CA THR A 21 5.38 10.64 9.10
C THR A 21 6.85 10.97 9.30
N ALA A 22 7.20 11.93 10.17
CA ALA A 22 8.56 12.45 10.30
C ALA A 22 9.58 11.34 10.62
N LEU A 23 9.27 10.49 11.60
CA LEU A 23 10.14 9.39 12.01
C LEU A 23 10.34 8.35 10.89
N THR A 24 9.26 7.96 10.22
CA THR A 24 9.33 7.02 9.08
C THR A 24 10.11 7.63 7.91
N ALA A 25 9.92 8.91 7.63
CA ALA A 25 10.63 9.63 6.57
C ALA A 25 12.13 9.80 6.87
N GLU A 26 12.53 9.86 8.14
CA GLU A 26 13.94 9.83 8.55
C GLU A 26 14.52 8.42 8.44
N PHE A 27 13.81 7.42 8.94
CA PHE A 27 14.23 6.02 8.89
C PHE A 27 14.48 5.52 7.45
N THR A 28 13.56 5.83 6.54
CA THR A 28 13.64 5.45 5.11
C THR A 28 14.80 6.10 4.33
N LYS A 29 15.37 7.20 4.86
CA LYS A 29 16.57 7.84 4.29
C LYS A 29 17.88 7.21 4.77
N GLY A 30 17.85 6.51 5.90
CA GLY A 30 19.02 5.84 6.47
C GLY A 30 19.40 4.58 5.71
N ASP A 31 20.68 4.21 5.78
CA ASP A 31 21.26 3.03 5.11
C ASP A 31 20.71 1.69 5.64
N GLN A 32 20.08 1.72 6.83
CA GLN A 32 19.36 0.59 7.42
C GLN A 32 17.93 0.48 6.85
N GLY A 33 17.18 1.58 6.82
CA GLY A 33 15.81 1.57 6.29
C GLY A 33 15.74 1.23 4.81
N SER A 34 16.73 1.63 4.02
CA SER A 34 16.82 1.27 2.59
C SER A 34 17.06 -0.22 2.33
N LYS A 35 17.69 -0.93 3.26
CA LYS A 35 17.95 -2.38 3.18
C LYS A 35 16.77 -3.20 3.69
N GLU A 36 16.02 -2.69 4.67
CA GLU A 36 14.84 -3.35 5.22
C GLU A 36 13.56 -3.10 4.40
N LEU A 37 13.48 -1.98 3.67
CA LEU A 37 12.37 -1.67 2.78
C LEU A 37 12.58 -2.34 1.43
N HIS A 38 11.93 -3.47 1.22
CA HIS A 38 11.90 -4.17 -0.08
C HIS A 38 11.36 -3.32 -1.25
N PHE A 39 10.71 -2.18 -0.97
CA PHE A 39 10.10 -1.29 -1.95
C PHE A 39 10.99 -0.09 -2.36
N GLY A 40 12.24 -0.04 -1.89
CA GLY A 40 13.18 1.05 -2.16
C GLY A 40 12.96 2.29 -1.27
N HIS A 41 13.63 3.39 -1.62
CA HIS A 41 13.53 4.64 -0.87
C HIS A 41 12.18 5.32 -1.10
N GLY A 42 11.48 5.65 -0.02
CA GLY A 42 10.26 6.46 -0.09
C GLY A 42 9.24 6.11 0.99
N PHE A 43 8.15 6.86 1.01
CA PHE A 43 6.99 6.58 1.86
C PHE A 43 5.99 5.72 1.10
N VAL A 44 5.65 4.55 1.64
CA VAL A 44 4.63 3.65 1.10
C VAL A 44 3.54 3.47 2.17
N SER A 45 2.34 3.95 1.88
CA SER A 45 1.17 3.76 2.75
C SER A 45 0.26 2.69 2.15
N CYS A 46 0.40 1.45 2.62
CA CYS A 46 -0.43 0.33 2.19
C CYS A 46 -1.93 0.64 2.37
N ASP A 47 -2.28 1.26 3.50
CA ASP A 47 -3.66 1.62 3.84
C ASP A 47 -4.23 2.66 2.88
N SER A 48 -3.40 3.57 2.38
CA SER A 48 -3.86 4.59 1.43
C SER A 48 -4.25 3.98 0.09
N TYR A 49 -3.60 2.91 -0.38
CA TYR A 49 -4.02 2.22 -1.61
C TYR A 49 -5.40 1.58 -1.44
N ALA A 50 -5.66 0.94 -0.29
CA ALA A 50 -6.97 0.38 0.02
C ALA A 50 -8.05 1.48 0.08
N MET A 51 -7.76 2.59 0.76
CA MET A 51 -8.68 3.73 0.82
C MET A 51 -8.91 4.38 -0.55
N ALA A 52 -7.88 4.48 -1.40
CA ALA A 52 -8.02 5.03 -2.74
C ALA A 52 -8.95 4.16 -3.61
N ALA A 53 -8.77 2.83 -3.59
CA ALA A 53 -9.66 1.91 -4.28
C ALA A 53 -11.10 1.96 -3.76
N ALA A 54 -11.30 2.19 -2.46
CA ALA A 54 -12.63 2.34 -1.86
C ALA A 54 -13.32 3.67 -2.24
N VAL A 55 -12.55 4.74 -2.47
CA VAL A 55 -13.08 6.05 -2.89
C VAL A 55 -13.32 6.10 -4.39
N ASP A 56 -12.41 5.54 -5.18
CA ASP A 56 -12.47 5.48 -6.64
C ASP A 56 -11.91 4.13 -7.11
N GLU A 57 -12.80 3.20 -7.44
CA GLU A 57 -12.43 1.86 -7.91
C GLU A 57 -11.56 1.90 -9.18
N SER A 58 -11.67 2.97 -9.99
CA SER A 58 -10.87 3.13 -11.21
C SER A 58 -9.39 3.44 -10.97
N VAL A 59 -9.00 3.59 -9.70
CA VAL A 59 -7.59 3.55 -9.27
C VAL A 59 -7.00 2.16 -9.47
N VAL A 60 -7.80 1.08 -9.34
CA VAL A 60 -7.34 -0.28 -9.63
C VAL A 60 -7.44 -0.52 -11.13
N THR A 61 -6.29 -0.76 -11.77
CA THR A 61 -6.22 -0.95 -13.24
C THR A 61 -6.13 -2.40 -13.64
N GLU A 62 -5.77 -3.28 -12.70
CA GLU A 62 -5.76 -4.73 -12.89
C GLU A 62 -6.03 -5.41 -11.55
N ASP A 63 -6.98 -6.34 -11.56
CA ASP A 63 -7.30 -7.21 -10.44
C ASP A 63 -7.51 -8.66 -10.91
N ALA A 64 -7.52 -9.58 -9.95
CA ALA A 64 -7.82 -10.99 -10.20
C ALA A 64 -8.60 -11.62 -9.05
N GLN A 65 -9.37 -12.66 -9.35
CA GLN A 65 -10.09 -13.47 -8.36
C GLN A 65 -9.28 -14.72 -8.03
N TYR A 66 -8.70 -14.77 -6.82
CA TYR A 66 -7.94 -15.93 -6.36
C TYR A 66 -8.59 -16.60 -5.16
N GLY A 67 -8.48 -17.93 -5.09
CA GLY A 67 -8.70 -18.64 -3.84
C GLY A 67 -7.63 -18.23 -2.83
N VAL A 68 -8.03 -17.92 -1.60
CA VAL A 68 -7.10 -17.42 -0.57
C VAL A 68 -7.24 -18.22 0.71
N SER A 69 -6.10 -18.54 1.32
CA SER A 69 -6.02 -19.07 2.69
C SER A 69 -4.90 -18.40 3.47
N VAL A 70 -4.86 -18.62 4.79
CA VAL A 70 -3.79 -18.14 5.67
C VAL A 70 -3.07 -19.34 6.26
N GLU A 71 -1.74 -19.35 6.18
CA GLU A 71 -0.92 -20.39 6.83
C GLU A 71 -0.89 -20.16 8.34
N LEU A 72 -1.27 -21.16 9.14
CA LEU A 72 -1.45 -21.01 10.59
C LEU A 72 -0.43 -21.80 11.44
N HIS A 73 0.22 -22.81 10.85
CA HIS A 73 0.97 -23.83 11.58
C HIS A 73 2.45 -23.90 11.18
N GLY A 74 2.80 -23.50 9.96
CA GLY A 74 4.16 -23.52 9.46
C GLY A 74 5.13 -22.72 10.35
N THR A 75 6.30 -23.29 10.65
CA THR A 75 7.31 -22.65 11.51
C THR A 75 7.92 -21.39 10.86
N MET A 76 8.05 -21.38 9.53
CA MET A 76 8.69 -20.28 8.78
C MET A 76 7.70 -19.37 8.05
N THR A 77 6.44 -19.77 7.91
CA THR A 77 5.46 -19.11 7.02
C THR A 77 4.12 -18.80 7.69
N ARG A 78 4.01 -18.98 9.02
CA ARG A 78 2.82 -18.59 9.77
C ARG A 78 2.45 -17.12 9.50
N GLY A 79 1.18 -16.89 9.15
CA GLY A 79 0.63 -15.57 8.81
C GLY A 79 0.71 -15.23 7.32
N MET A 80 1.32 -16.07 6.49
CA MET A 80 1.35 -15.85 5.04
C MET A 80 -0.05 -15.97 4.44
N MET A 81 -0.42 -14.99 3.60
CA MET A 81 -1.56 -15.10 2.68
C MET A 81 -1.16 -15.97 1.49
N VAL A 82 -1.78 -17.14 1.37
CA VAL A 82 -1.52 -18.10 0.28
C VAL A 82 -2.57 -17.90 -0.80
N LEU A 83 -2.12 -17.57 -2.01
CA LEU A 83 -2.97 -17.36 -3.19
C LEU A 83 -2.92 -18.59 -4.11
N ASP A 84 -4.06 -19.21 -4.37
CA ASP A 84 -4.21 -20.30 -5.34
C ASP A 84 -4.34 -19.74 -6.77
N THR A 85 -3.24 -19.24 -7.32
CA THR A 85 -3.20 -18.56 -8.62
C THR A 85 -3.46 -19.49 -9.81
N LEU A 86 -3.28 -20.81 -9.61
CA LEU A 86 -3.52 -21.84 -10.63
C LEU A 86 -4.88 -22.55 -10.44
N ASP A 87 -5.67 -22.16 -9.43
CA ASP A 87 -6.96 -22.76 -9.09
C ASP A 87 -6.85 -24.29 -8.87
N LEU A 88 -5.77 -24.78 -8.27
CA LEU A 88 -5.52 -26.20 -8.03
C LEU A 88 -6.24 -26.73 -6.78
N LEU A 89 -6.42 -25.88 -5.77
CA LEU A 89 -7.05 -26.22 -4.50
C LEU A 89 -8.58 -26.11 -4.56
N LYS A 90 -9.11 -25.52 -5.64
CA LYS A 90 -10.56 -25.35 -5.89
C LYS A 90 -11.30 -24.76 -4.69
N LEU A 91 -10.69 -23.77 -4.04
CA LEU A 91 -11.26 -23.12 -2.88
C LEU A 91 -12.60 -22.45 -3.24
N LYS A 92 -13.62 -22.68 -2.43
CA LYS A 92 -14.97 -22.13 -2.65
C LYS A 92 -15.00 -20.61 -2.53
N HIS A 93 -14.20 -20.06 -1.62
CA HIS A 93 -14.15 -18.62 -1.35
C HIS A 93 -12.96 -18.01 -2.09
N LYS A 94 -13.24 -16.97 -2.87
CA LYS A 94 -12.23 -16.19 -3.59
C LYS A 94 -12.23 -14.74 -3.10
N ALA A 95 -11.10 -14.08 -3.23
CA ALA A 95 -10.96 -12.65 -2.96
C ALA A 95 -10.48 -11.93 -4.24
N THR A 96 -10.92 -10.67 -4.38
CA THR A 96 -10.35 -9.74 -5.35
C THR A 96 -8.97 -9.32 -4.87
N VAL A 97 -7.94 -9.61 -5.64
CA VAL A 97 -6.56 -9.20 -5.38
C VAL A 97 -6.18 -8.11 -6.37
N PHE A 98 -5.84 -6.92 -5.87
CA PHE A 98 -5.38 -5.82 -6.71
C PHE A 98 -3.93 -6.05 -7.14
N LEU A 99 -3.69 -6.00 -8.45
CA LEU A 99 -2.40 -6.28 -9.05
C LEU A 99 -1.70 -5.00 -9.55
N LYS A 100 -2.48 -4.05 -10.09
CA LYS A 100 -1.97 -2.76 -10.57
C LYS A 100 -2.88 -1.61 -10.19
N CYS A 101 -2.29 -0.42 -10.06
CA CYS A 101 -3.02 0.81 -9.84
C CYS A 101 -2.58 1.96 -10.77
N ASP A 102 -3.49 2.88 -11.02
CA ASP A 102 -3.23 4.17 -11.65
C ASP A 102 -2.55 5.09 -10.61
N MET A 103 -1.23 5.19 -10.73
CA MET A 103 -0.42 5.99 -9.82
C MET A 103 -0.71 7.50 -9.90
N GLU A 104 -1.23 8.01 -11.02
CA GLU A 104 -1.52 9.44 -11.13
C GLU A 104 -2.81 9.77 -10.39
N LYS A 105 -3.88 8.99 -10.59
CA LYS A 105 -5.12 9.13 -9.79
C LYS A 105 -4.86 8.96 -8.30
N PHE A 106 -4.09 7.94 -7.94
CA PHE A 106 -3.71 7.72 -6.54
C PHE A 106 -3.02 8.95 -5.92
N LYS A 107 -2.04 9.53 -6.62
CA LYS A 107 -1.35 10.75 -6.19
C LYS A 107 -2.30 11.95 -6.08
N GLN A 108 -3.24 12.10 -7.01
CA GLN A 108 -4.23 13.17 -6.96
C GLN A 108 -5.15 13.03 -5.74
N LEU A 109 -5.62 11.83 -5.43
CA LEU A 109 -6.40 11.55 -4.22
C LEU A 109 -5.61 11.87 -2.95
N LEU A 110 -4.33 11.47 -2.89
CA LEU A 110 -3.45 11.83 -1.78
C LEU A 110 -3.30 13.35 -1.62
N MET A 111 -3.02 14.07 -2.71
CA MET A 111 -2.93 15.53 -2.69
C MET A 111 -4.23 16.16 -2.16
N ASN A 112 -5.37 15.72 -2.69
CA ASN A 112 -6.69 16.21 -2.31
C ASN A 112 -7.04 15.90 -0.85
N ALA A 113 -6.59 14.77 -0.29
CA ALA A 113 -6.85 14.41 1.10
C ALA A 113 -6.27 15.41 2.11
N LEU A 114 -5.19 16.11 1.74
CA LEU A 114 -4.54 17.13 2.58
C LEU A 114 -4.89 18.56 2.18
N LYS A 115 -5.78 18.79 1.20
CA LYS A 115 -6.33 20.12 0.92
C LYS A 115 -7.29 20.56 2.03
#